data_AF-A0A0W8BZX7-F1
#
_entry.id   AF-A0A0W8BZX7-F1
#
_cell.length_a   1.000
_cell.length_b   1.000
_cell.length_c   1.000
_cell.angle_alpha   90.00
_cell.angle_beta   90.00
_cell.angle_gamma   90.00
#
_symmetry.space_group_name_H-M   'P 1'
#
loop_
_entity.id
_entity.type
_entity.pdbx_description
1 polymer ?
#
loop_
_entity_poly.entity_id
_entity_poly.type
_entity_poly.pdbx_seq_one_letter_code
_entity_poly.pdbx_strand_id
1 'polypeptide(L)'
;MDSTHHKVCTSSHTAVIFQLSTWCFISRHHLEQDAAELKLLLTETQAFLARSSLPATTATPPPTEKSSAPQTISTSIDFKNTYTTVSRVYGTLQELLGQIHDQLEQKPPLTREEALAKIQSMWKIRKARKQLKALVREVYTSFEDPTTGQTYYYNRYTKETQWTKPAALGSEDLSSCCSNTRKKTKITFESREEEERHAVLKLQAMARCHLARRHMRKLISSIYEKIWDTSTQRFYYHNTKSKEVKWEKPRWVNDEDLQIPRSRYKQLKADEATPSNMVTKMNPKKTRSESLTPETAACMVQRAYRRKIGFRNLLKMCRAVYERIYDPEQGLYYYYNTRTKTTWDKPLLLRGAESDVFTPRTRQKKEREEMLTPDKAARMVQRAFRRKKGFQNLLQMCRAVYERIYDPDQGMYYYHNTRTKETTWEKPLLLRGADSDVFTPRTRQKKLESLMSATISRKPFQWTEEEAATRLQGLYRAKKAKQELGTRLMQRFKQAFDPSSGQAYYVDTLTQEVSWDPPALARRAGVQIETFEE
;
A
#
# COMPACT_ATOMS: atom_id res chain seq x y z
N MET A 1 20.46 30.65 52.69
CA MET A 1 19.96 30.27 54.01
C MET A 1 18.91 29.18 53.82
N ASP A 2 19.16 28.07 54.48
CA ASP A 2 18.58 26.74 54.31
C ASP A 2 17.10 26.63 54.72
N SER A 3 16.35 25.67 54.15
CA SER A 3 15.87 24.49 54.90
C SER A 3 14.85 23.64 54.09
N THR A 4 15.27 22.40 53.87
CA THR A 4 14.61 21.08 53.87
C THR A 4 13.07 20.91 53.80
N HIS A 5 12.65 19.94 52.97
CA HIS A 5 11.85 18.80 53.43
C HIS A 5 12.06 17.56 52.52
N HIS A 6 12.67 16.52 53.09
CA HIS A 6 12.63 15.14 52.59
C HIS A 6 11.40 14.42 53.16
N LYS A 7 10.70 13.65 52.33
CA LYS A 7 9.88 12.52 52.77
C LYS A 7 10.16 11.31 51.89
N VAL A 8 10.44 10.22 52.61
CA VAL A 8 10.79 8.87 52.17
C VAL A 8 9.60 8.20 51.46
N CYS A 9 9.89 7.42 50.41
CA CYS A 9 8.98 6.41 49.89
C CYS A 9 9.78 5.18 49.43
N THR A 10 10.03 4.27 50.36
CA THR A 10 10.59 2.93 50.13
C THR A 10 9.48 1.90 50.26
N SER A 11 8.80 1.55 49.16
CA SER A 11 8.01 0.31 49.09
C SER A 11 7.88 -0.30 47.68
N SER A 12 8.50 0.28 46.66
CA SER A 12 8.30 -0.16 45.25
C SER A 12 9.31 -1.21 44.76
N HIS A 13 10.38 -1.47 45.53
CA HIS A 13 11.54 -2.25 45.05
C HIS A 13 11.25 -3.76 44.95
N THR A 14 10.39 -4.32 45.79
CA THR A 14 10.10 -5.76 45.79
C THR A 14 9.12 -6.19 44.70
N ALA A 15 8.18 -5.32 44.30
CA ALA A 15 7.22 -5.61 43.22
C ALA A 15 7.87 -5.59 41.82
N VAL A 16 8.88 -4.74 41.59
CA VAL A 16 9.60 -4.63 40.32
C VAL A 16 10.55 -5.81 40.08
N ILE A 17 11.10 -6.40 41.15
CA ILE A 17 12.01 -7.57 41.06
C ILE A 17 11.23 -8.85 40.71
N PHE A 18 9.98 -8.99 41.16
CA PHE A 18 9.11 -10.13 40.78
C PHE A 18 8.60 -10.04 39.32
N GLN A 19 8.40 -8.84 38.76
CA GLN A 19 7.99 -8.67 37.36
C GLN A 19 9.13 -8.81 36.35
N LEU A 20 10.37 -8.44 36.72
CA LEU A 20 11.54 -8.59 35.84
C LEU A 20 12.04 -10.03 35.78
N SER A 21 11.95 -10.79 36.88
CA SER A 21 12.33 -12.21 36.91
C SER A 21 11.35 -13.08 36.11
N THR A 22 10.05 -12.81 36.20
CA THR A 22 9.02 -13.52 35.41
C THR A 22 9.12 -13.21 33.90
N TRP A 23 9.41 -11.96 33.50
CA TRP A 23 9.65 -11.62 32.08
C TRP A 23 10.92 -12.26 31.50
N CYS A 24 11.99 -12.36 32.29
CA CYS A 24 13.23 -13.00 31.89
C CYS A 24 13.06 -14.53 31.76
N PHE A 25 12.30 -15.15 32.67
CA PHE A 25 11.99 -16.58 32.64
C PHE A 25 11.12 -16.95 31.43
N ILE A 26 10.09 -16.16 31.12
CA ILE A 26 9.21 -16.38 29.96
C ILE A 26 9.98 -16.22 28.64
N SER A 27 10.83 -15.20 28.54
CA SER A 27 11.61 -14.97 27.31
C SER A 27 12.66 -16.07 27.09
N ARG A 28 13.25 -16.59 28.16
CA ARG A 28 14.19 -17.72 28.08
C ARG A 28 13.48 -19.02 27.70
N HIS A 29 12.32 -19.28 28.28
CA HIS A 29 11.52 -20.47 27.95
C HIS A 29 11.05 -20.47 26.49
N HIS A 30 10.65 -19.30 25.95
CA HIS A 30 10.30 -19.16 24.54
C HIS A 30 11.48 -19.41 23.60
N LEU A 31 12.66 -18.85 23.91
CA LEU A 31 13.87 -19.10 23.11
C LEU A 31 14.34 -20.56 23.19
N GLU A 32 14.18 -21.20 24.34
CA GLU A 32 14.48 -22.63 24.52
C GLU A 32 13.48 -23.53 23.77
N GLN A 33 12.20 -23.15 23.72
CA GLN A 33 11.18 -23.82 22.89
C GLN A 33 11.46 -23.65 21.39
N ASP A 34 11.74 -22.43 20.92
CA ASP A 34 12.07 -22.16 19.52
C ASP A 34 13.33 -22.93 19.09
N ALA A 35 14.33 -23.04 19.97
CA ALA A 35 15.53 -23.83 19.72
C ALA A 35 15.27 -25.34 19.69
N ALA A 36 14.33 -25.84 20.49
CA ALA A 36 13.93 -27.25 20.49
C ALA A 36 13.13 -27.61 19.22
N GLU A 37 12.23 -26.73 18.78
CA GLU A 37 11.46 -26.90 17.53
C GLU A 37 12.36 -26.89 16.30
N LEU A 38 13.35 -25.99 16.26
CA LEU A 38 14.33 -25.96 15.18
C LEU A 38 15.19 -27.24 15.15
N LYS A 39 15.56 -27.79 16.31
CA LYS A 39 16.27 -29.07 16.38
C LYS A 39 15.39 -30.22 15.90
N LEU A 40 14.11 -30.23 16.27
CA LEU A 40 13.16 -31.26 15.84
C LEU A 40 12.99 -31.25 14.31
N LEU A 41 12.79 -30.05 13.72
CA LEU A 41 12.71 -29.87 12.26
C LEU A 41 14.00 -30.32 11.55
N LEU A 42 15.16 -30.05 12.15
CA LEU A 42 16.44 -30.49 11.60
C LEU A 42 16.56 -32.04 11.66
N THR A 43 16.11 -32.67 12.75
CA THR A 43 16.08 -34.14 12.84
C THR A 43 15.07 -34.78 11.89
N GLU A 44 13.90 -34.18 11.68
CA GLU A 44 12.89 -34.66 10.75
C GLU A 44 13.35 -34.54 9.29
N THR A 45 13.99 -33.43 8.94
CA THR A 45 14.57 -33.24 7.60
C THR A 45 15.71 -34.21 7.34
N GLN A 46 16.57 -34.46 8.34
CA GLN A 46 17.62 -35.49 8.24
C GLN A 46 17.03 -36.91 8.14
N ALA A 47 15.97 -37.24 8.90
CA ALA A 47 15.30 -38.53 8.84
C ALA A 47 14.51 -38.75 7.53
N PHE A 48 14.04 -37.66 6.89
CA PHE A 48 13.43 -37.70 5.57
C PHE A 48 14.48 -37.94 4.47
N LEU A 49 15.63 -37.28 4.57
CA LEU A 49 16.76 -37.51 3.66
C LEU A 49 17.35 -38.92 3.82
N ALA A 50 17.39 -39.46 5.03
CA ALA A 50 17.82 -40.85 5.28
C ALA A 50 16.81 -41.89 4.75
N ARG A 51 15.50 -41.61 4.80
CA ARG A 51 14.46 -42.49 4.24
C ARG A 51 14.41 -42.48 2.72
N SER A 52 14.83 -41.40 2.09
CA SER A 52 14.89 -41.28 0.62
C SER A 52 16.17 -41.86 0.01
N SER A 53 17.16 -42.24 0.82
CA SER A 53 18.46 -42.75 0.35
C SER A 53 18.69 -44.26 0.53
N LEU A 54 17.72 -45.03 1.04
CA LEU A 54 17.86 -46.49 1.19
C LEU A 54 17.50 -47.23 -0.11
N PRO A 55 18.35 -48.14 -0.62
CA PRO A 55 18.02 -49.00 -1.75
C PRO A 55 17.05 -50.11 -1.30
N ALA A 56 16.02 -50.37 -2.11
CA ALA A 56 15.01 -51.40 -1.87
C ALA A 56 15.67 -52.77 -1.71
N THR A 57 15.71 -53.27 -0.47
CA THR A 57 16.29 -54.59 -0.15
C THR A 57 15.20 -55.51 0.38
N THR A 58 14.86 -56.48 -0.47
CA THR A 58 14.33 -57.84 -0.23
C THR A 58 13.85 -58.19 1.19
N ALA A 59 12.54 -58.43 1.32
CA ALA A 59 11.96 -59.26 2.38
C ALA A 59 11.30 -60.51 1.77
N THR A 60 11.73 -61.66 2.28
CA THR A 60 11.44 -63.04 1.89
C THR A 60 9.98 -63.44 2.22
N PRO A 61 9.27 -64.19 1.35
CA PRO A 61 7.89 -64.65 1.58
C PRO A 61 7.84 -66.01 2.31
N PRO A 62 6.67 -66.42 2.88
CA PRO A 62 6.44 -67.77 3.39
C PRO A 62 6.25 -68.80 2.24
N PRO A 63 6.42 -70.11 2.50
CA PRO A 63 6.68 -71.09 1.44
C PRO A 63 5.44 -71.45 0.62
N THR A 64 5.72 -71.68 -0.66
CA THR A 64 4.83 -72.02 -1.77
C THR A 64 4.25 -73.44 -1.72
N GLU A 65 2.96 -73.59 -2.04
CA GLU A 65 2.45 -74.77 -2.74
C GLU A 65 1.98 -74.41 -4.16
N LYS A 66 2.74 -74.95 -5.12
CA LYS A 66 2.46 -75.39 -6.50
C LYS A 66 1.23 -74.81 -7.24
N SER A 67 1.48 -74.11 -8.35
CA SER A 67 0.92 -74.44 -9.68
C SER A 67 1.37 -73.44 -10.75
N SER A 68 1.62 -73.97 -11.94
CA SER A 68 2.12 -73.43 -13.21
C SER A 68 1.34 -72.26 -13.84
N ALA A 69 2.06 -71.29 -14.43
CA ALA A 69 1.87 -70.71 -15.79
C ALA A 69 2.49 -69.30 -15.91
N PRO A 70 3.01 -68.88 -17.09
CA PRO A 70 3.69 -67.61 -17.26
C PRO A 70 2.67 -66.46 -17.36
N GLN A 71 2.83 -65.39 -16.56
CA GLN A 71 2.02 -64.19 -16.70
C GLN A 71 2.89 -62.94 -16.93
N THR A 72 2.56 -62.32 -18.06
CA THR A 72 2.99 -61.04 -18.64
C THR A 72 3.19 -59.90 -17.64
N ILE A 73 4.28 -59.14 -17.83
CA ILE A 73 4.54 -57.86 -17.16
C ILE A 73 3.44 -56.87 -17.56
N SER A 74 2.47 -56.68 -16.67
CA SER A 74 1.46 -55.63 -16.78
C SER A 74 2.07 -54.32 -16.30
N THR A 75 2.32 -53.39 -17.22
CA THR A 75 2.73 -52.00 -16.95
C THR A 75 1.55 -51.15 -16.46
N SER A 76 0.75 -51.68 -15.54
CA SER A 76 -0.40 -51.00 -14.97
C SER A 76 0.06 -50.02 -13.90
N ILE A 77 0.31 -48.77 -14.30
CA ILE A 77 0.48 -47.64 -13.38
C ILE A 77 -0.76 -47.60 -12.49
N ASP A 78 -0.56 -47.79 -11.19
CA ASP A 78 -1.65 -47.85 -10.22
C ASP A 78 -2.20 -46.43 -9.97
N PHE A 79 -3.12 -46.01 -10.85
CA PHE A 79 -3.65 -44.65 -10.92
C PHE A 79 -4.22 -44.18 -9.58
N LYS A 80 -4.75 -45.08 -8.77
CA LYS A 80 -5.32 -44.75 -7.46
C LYS A 80 -4.25 -44.27 -6.49
N ASN A 81 -3.11 -44.95 -6.45
CA ASN A 81 -1.98 -44.55 -5.61
C ASN A 81 -1.36 -43.24 -6.10
N THR A 82 -1.15 -43.10 -7.41
CA THR A 82 -0.63 -41.83 -7.98
C THR A 82 -1.57 -40.65 -7.71
N TYR A 83 -2.89 -40.83 -7.86
CA TYR A 83 -3.88 -39.79 -7.59
C TYR A 83 -3.91 -39.40 -6.12
N THR A 84 -3.85 -40.38 -5.20
CA THR A 84 -3.78 -40.08 -3.76
C THR A 84 -2.50 -39.34 -3.37
N THR A 85 -1.34 -39.71 -3.94
CA THR A 85 -0.07 -38.99 -3.70
C THR A 85 -0.12 -37.57 -4.26
N VAL A 86 -0.67 -37.39 -5.46
CA VAL A 86 -0.78 -36.09 -6.12
C VAL A 86 -1.77 -35.20 -5.39
N SER A 87 -2.94 -35.72 -4.98
CA SER A 87 -3.91 -34.98 -4.14
C SER A 87 -3.33 -34.59 -2.78
N ARG A 88 -2.48 -35.44 -2.17
CA ARG A 88 -1.80 -35.11 -0.91
C ARG A 88 -0.78 -33.98 -1.11
N VAL A 89 0.00 -34.03 -2.18
CA VAL A 89 0.94 -32.95 -2.54
C VAL A 89 0.18 -31.65 -2.84
N TYR A 90 -0.89 -31.69 -3.63
CA TYR A 90 -1.72 -30.52 -3.90
C TYR A 90 -2.38 -29.95 -2.64
N GLY A 91 -2.83 -30.81 -1.71
CA GLY A 91 -3.36 -30.40 -0.41
C GLY A 91 -2.31 -29.68 0.43
N THR A 92 -1.11 -30.26 0.58
CA THR A 92 0.00 -29.61 1.30
C THR A 92 0.43 -28.30 0.66
N LEU A 93 0.37 -28.21 -0.67
CA LEU A 93 0.75 -27.01 -1.42
C LEU A 93 -0.33 -25.92 -1.30
N GLN A 94 -1.61 -26.28 -1.25
CA GLN A 94 -2.71 -25.36 -0.94
C GLN A 94 -2.63 -24.86 0.51
N GLU A 95 -2.25 -25.72 1.44
CA GLU A 95 -2.08 -25.37 2.85
C GLU A 95 -0.89 -24.43 3.06
N LEU A 96 0.24 -24.69 2.40
CA LEU A 96 1.39 -23.77 2.34
C LEU A 96 1.06 -22.45 1.66
N LEU A 97 0.32 -22.48 0.54
CA LEU A 97 -0.15 -21.25 -0.13
C LEU A 97 -1.13 -20.47 0.76
N GLY A 98 -1.97 -21.17 1.52
CA GLY A 98 -2.85 -20.59 2.54
C GLY A 98 -2.05 -19.93 3.65
N GLN A 99 -1.07 -20.61 4.23
CA GLN A 99 -0.17 -20.05 5.25
C GLN A 99 0.61 -18.84 4.74
N ILE A 100 1.10 -18.87 3.49
CA ILE A 100 1.78 -17.72 2.87
C ILE A 100 0.78 -16.57 2.65
N HIS A 101 -0.45 -16.88 2.22
CA HIS A 101 -1.49 -15.87 2.05
C HIS A 101 -1.85 -15.23 3.38
N ASP A 102 -2.04 -16.02 4.43
CA ASP A 102 -2.30 -15.57 5.79
C ASP A 102 -1.14 -14.74 6.34
N GLN A 103 0.11 -15.13 6.10
CA GLN A 103 1.30 -14.34 6.45
C GLN A 103 1.39 -13.01 5.68
N LEU A 104 0.89 -12.96 4.44
CA LEU A 104 0.82 -11.75 3.64
C LEU A 104 -0.35 -10.85 4.04
N GLU A 105 -1.48 -11.43 4.45
CA GLU A 105 -2.68 -10.73 4.93
C GLU A 105 -2.52 -10.21 6.37
N GLN A 106 -1.75 -10.90 7.22
CA GLN A 106 -1.43 -10.48 8.57
C GLN A 106 -0.39 -9.34 8.64
N LYS A 107 0.23 -8.94 7.51
CA LYS A 107 1.11 -7.76 7.52
C LYS A 107 0.28 -6.54 7.91
N PRO A 108 0.56 -5.92 9.08
CA PRO A 108 -0.19 -4.75 9.51
C PRO A 108 -0.10 -3.66 8.44
N PRO A 109 -1.14 -2.81 8.29
CA PRO A 109 -1.13 -1.74 7.30
C PRO A 109 0.15 -0.93 7.46
N LEU A 110 0.90 -0.84 6.36
CA LEU A 110 2.23 -0.25 6.29
C LEU A 110 2.27 1.05 7.11
N THR A 111 3.04 1.05 8.19
CA THR A 111 3.12 2.21 9.07
C THR A 111 3.59 3.42 8.27
N ARG A 112 3.19 4.63 8.66
CA ARG A 112 3.56 5.86 7.93
C ARG A 112 5.07 5.98 7.73
N GLU A 113 5.84 5.48 8.69
CA GLU A 113 7.30 5.50 8.69
C GLU A 113 7.89 4.44 7.76
N GLU A 114 7.38 3.21 7.78
CA GLU A 114 7.76 2.16 6.82
C GLU A 114 7.37 2.53 5.39
N ALA A 115 6.21 3.18 5.21
CA ALA A 115 5.78 3.70 3.92
C ALA A 115 6.74 4.76 3.40
N LEU A 116 7.16 5.69 4.27
CA LEU A 116 8.11 6.74 3.92
C LEU A 116 9.50 6.15 3.62
N ALA A 117 9.98 5.19 4.40
CA ALA A 117 11.24 4.47 4.15
C ALA A 117 11.19 3.67 2.84
N LYS A 118 10.06 3.04 2.53
CA LYS A 118 9.84 2.38 1.22
C LYS A 118 9.83 3.38 0.08
N ILE A 119 9.18 4.53 0.23
CA ILE A 119 9.18 5.58 -0.79
C ILE A 119 10.61 6.12 -1.01
N GLN A 120 11.34 6.39 0.07
CA GLN A 120 12.72 6.86 0.02
C GLN A 120 13.67 5.83 -0.60
N SER A 121 13.59 4.56 -0.21
CA SER A 121 14.40 3.48 -0.80
C SER A 121 14.06 3.29 -2.28
N MET A 122 12.78 3.28 -2.66
CA MET A 122 12.35 3.25 -4.06
C MET A 122 12.88 4.45 -4.85
N TRP A 123 12.92 5.64 -4.25
CA TRP A 123 13.51 6.81 -4.88
C TRP A 123 15.03 6.67 -5.05
N LYS A 124 15.75 6.21 -4.02
CA LYS A 124 17.20 5.95 -4.08
C LYS A 124 17.51 4.92 -5.18
N ILE A 125 16.75 3.82 -5.25
CA ILE A 125 16.89 2.79 -6.29
C ILE A 125 16.63 3.39 -7.68
N ARG A 126 15.57 4.20 -7.85
CA ARG A 126 15.30 4.88 -9.12
C ARG A 126 16.42 5.84 -9.51
N LYS A 127 16.96 6.61 -8.56
CA LYS A 127 18.07 7.53 -8.79
C LYS A 127 19.34 6.77 -9.18
N ALA A 128 19.68 5.70 -8.46
CA ALA A 128 20.82 4.84 -8.76
C ALA A 128 20.70 4.17 -10.13
N ARG A 129 19.52 3.61 -10.47
CA ARG A 129 19.26 3.07 -11.82
C ARG A 129 19.40 4.11 -12.91
N LYS A 130 18.95 5.35 -12.67
CA LYS A 130 19.11 6.45 -13.63
C LYS A 130 20.58 6.80 -13.84
N GLN A 131 21.37 6.83 -12.77
CA GLN A 131 22.82 7.06 -12.84
C GLN A 131 23.53 5.91 -13.56
N LEU A 132 23.23 4.66 -13.22
CA LEU A 132 23.77 3.48 -13.89
C LEU A 132 23.47 3.50 -15.39
N LYS A 133 22.23 3.81 -15.77
CA LYS A 133 21.86 3.96 -17.20
C LYS A 133 22.64 5.08 -17.89
N ALA A 134 22.94 6.18 -17.19
CA ALA A 134 23.75 7.26 -17.74
C ALA A 134 25.20 6.81 -17.98
N LEU A 135 25.80 6.11 -17.01
CA LEU A 135 27.13 5.51 -17.16
C LEU A 135 27.18 4.49 -18.29
N VAL A 136 26.18 3.61 -18.38
CA VAL A 136 26.10 2.62 -19.47
C VAL A 136 25.96 3.28 -20.83
N ARG A 137 25.25 4.41 -20.93
CA ARG A 137 25.18 5.21 -22.17
C ARG A 137 26.51 5.89 -22.53
N GLU A 138 27.32 6.24 -21.54
CA GLU A 138 28.64 6.80 -21.76
C GLU A 138 29.63 5.71 -22.22
N VAL A 139 29.54 4.52 -21.62
CA VAL A 139 30.41 3.37 -21.88
C VAL A 139 30.09 2.66 -23.19
N TYR A 140 28.81 2.47 -23.54
CA TYR A 140 28.40 1.69 -24.71
C TYR A 140 27.80 2.55 -25.82
N THR A 141 28.13 2.21 -27.06
CA THR A 141 27.54 2.77 -28.30
C THR A 141 26.94 1.65 -29.13
N SER A 142 25.72 1.84 -29.66
CA SER A 142 25.08 0.85 -30.54
C SER A 142 25.31 1.19 -32.01
N PHE A 143 25.68 0.18 -32.80
CA PHE A 143 25.83 0.28 -34.25
C PHE A 143 24.97 -0.79 -34.93
N GLU A 144 24.51 -0.50 -36.14
CA GLU A 144 23.82 -1.47 -37.00
C GLU A 144 24.84 -2.07 -37.97
N ASP A 145 24.92 -3.39 -38.00
CA ASP A 145 25.75 -4.10 -38.99
C ASP A 145 25.08 -3.99 -40.38
N PRO A 146 25.75 -3.42 -41.39
CA PRO A 146 25.16 -3.19 -42.72
C PRO A 146 24.82 -4.49 -43.46
N THR A 147 25.40 -5.62 -43.08
CA THR A 147 25.16 -6.91 -43.75
C THR A 147 23.98 -7.68 -43.16
N THR A 148 23.79 -7.59 -41.85
CA THR A 148 22.74 -8.34 -41.12
C THR A 148 21.58 -7.48 -40.64
N GLY A 149 21.74 -6.15 -40.60
CA GLY A 149 20.78 -5.20 -40.05
C GLY A 149 20.60 -5.32 -38.52
N GLN A 150 21.42 -6.13 -37.84
CA GLN A 150 21.33 -6.34 -36.40
C GLN A 150 22.14 -5.28 -35.64
N THR A 151 21.63 -4.88 -34.47
CA THR A 151 22.31 -3.91 -33.61
C THR A 151 23.32 -4.61 -32.70
N TYR A 152 24.59 -4.24 -32.77
CA TYR A 152 25.62 -4.66 -31.82
C TYR A 152 26.02 -3.49 -30.92
N TYR A 153 26.50 -3.81 -29.72
CA TYR A 153 26.89 -2.84 -28.70
C TYR A 153 28.41 -2.87 -28.54
N TYR A 154 29.05 -1.72 -28.75
CA TYR A 154 30.48 -1.55 -28.62
C TYR A 154 30.81 -0.81 -27.32
N ASN A 155 31.70 -1.36 -26.51
CA ASN A 155 32.21 -0.71 -25.31
C ASN A 155 33.38 0.21 -25.67
N ARG A 156 33.24 1.51 -25.44
CA ARG A 156 34.22 2.54 -25.80
C ARG A 156 35.54 2.43 -25.03
N TYR A 157 35.51 1.86 -23.83
CA TYR A 157 36.68 1.77 -22.96
C TYR A 157 37.46 0.48 -23.16
N THR A 158 36.77 -0.67 -23.18
CA THR A 158 37.43 -1.98 -23.39
C THR A 158 37.67 -2.31 -24.86
N LYS A 159 37.03 -1.56 -25.78
CA LYS A 159 37.04 -1.80 -27.23
C LYS A 159 36.46 -3.16 -27.65
N GLU A 160 35.66 -3.77 -26.78
CA GLU A 160 35.00 -5.04 -27.05
C GLU A 160 33.61 -4.82 -27.67
N THR A 161 33.18 -5.76 -28.51
CA THR A 161 31.84 -5.79 -29.09
C THR A 161 31.01 -6.91 -28.49
N GLN A 162 29.73 -6.65 -28.26
CA GLN A 162 28.77 -7.64 -27.78
C GLN A 162 27.45 -7.52 -28.53
N TRP A 163 26.86 -8.67 -28.85
CA TRP A 163 25.55 -8.76 -29.52
C TRP A 163 24.38 -8.67 -28.55
N THR A 164 24.62 -8.93 -27.26
CA THR A 164 23.59 -8.88 -26.22
C THR A 164 23.51 -7.48 -25.60
N LYS A 165 22.29 -6.97 -25.46
CA LYS A 165 22.04 -5.65 -24.86
C LYS A 165 22.47 -5.59 -23.39
N PRO A 166 23.19 -4.56 -22.94
CA PRO A 166 23.55 -4.40 -21.53
C PRO A 166 22.30 -4.43 -20.63
N ALA A 167 22.25 -5.36 -19.68
CA ALA A 167 21.06 -5.62 -18.85
C ALA A 167 20.54 -4.37 -18.11
N ALA A 168 21.46 -3.45 -17.74
CA ALA A 168 21.14 -2.20 -17.06
C ALA A 168 20.25 -1.24 -17.89
N LEU A 169 20.20 -1.37 -19.22
CA LEU A 169 19.47 -0.47 -20.10
C LEU A 169 17.97 -0.80 -20.17
N GLY A 170 17.61 -2.08 -19.98
CA GLY A 170 16.22 -2.56 -20.03
C GLY A 170 15.58 -2.31 -21.40
N SER A 171 14.39 -1.69 -21.41
CA SER A 171 13.62 -1.40 -22.63
C SER A 171 14.03 -0.11 -23.36
N GLU A 172 15.05 0.62 -22.89
CA GLU A 172 15.54 1.83 -23.56
C GLU A 172 16.65 1.46 -24.56
N ASP A 173 16.72 2.15 -25.70
CA ASP A 173 17.76 1.96 -26.73
C ASP A 173 18.84 3.04 -26.61
N LEU A 174 20.12 2.67 -26.79
CA LEU A 174 21.26 3.60 -26.73
C LEU A 174 21.23 4.63 -27.87
N SER A 175 20.74 4.21 -29.04
CA SER A 175 20.58 5.03 -30.25
C SER A 175 19.60 6.21 -30.09
N SER A 176 18.75 6.19 -29.06
CA SER A 176 17.71 7.21 -28.86
C SER A 176 18.25 8.52 -28.24
N CYS A 177 19.21 9.17 -28.89
CA CYS A 177 19.32 10.63 -28.83
C CYS A 177 18.24 11.29 -29.72
N CYS A 178 17.64 10.57 -30.67
CA CYS A 178 16.79 11.16 -31.71
C CYS A 178 15.44 10.46 -31.99
N SER A 179 15.00 9.45 -31.22
CA SER A 179 13.67 8.85 -31.43
C SER A 179 12.71 9.19 -30.30
N ASN A 180 11.91 10.23 -30.54
CA ASN A 180 10.62 10.56 -29.93
C ASN A 180 10.08 9.52 -28.91
N THR A 181 10.56 9.58 -27.67
CA THR A 181 9.62 9.40 -26.57
C THR A 181 8.65 10.55 -26.75
N ARG A 182 7.44 10.28 -27.26
CA ARG A 182 6.36 11.28 -27.30
C ARG A 182 6.18 11.75 -25.86
N LYS A 183 6.92 12.79 -25.47
CA LYS A 183 6.57 13.67 -24.38
C LYS A 183 5.11 13.96 -24.68
N LYS A 184 4.21 13.52 -23.81
CA LYS A 184 2.79 13.88 -23.91
C LYS A 184 2.80 15.40 -23.82
N THR A 185 2.89 16.07 -24.96
CA THR A 185 2.76 17.51 -25.04
C THR A 185 1.38 17.79 -24.52
N LYS A 186 1.33 18.52 -23.40
CA LYS A 186 0.07 18.96 -22.84
C LYS A 186 -0.52 19.89 -23.90
N ILE A 187 -1.50 19.40 -24.65
CA ILE A 187 -2.19 20.20 -25.65
C ILE A 187 -2.96 21.26 -24.87
N THR A 188 -2.55 22.50 -25.02
CA THR A 188 -3.27 23.68 -24.52
C THR A 188 -4.18 24.16 -25.64
N PHE A 189 -5.43 24.42 -25.33
CA PHE A 189 -6.42 24.95 -26.28
C PHE A 189 -6.61 26.45 -26.02
N GLU A 190 -6.78 27.24 -27.07
CA GLU A 190 -6.98 28.70 -26.96
C GLU A 190 -8.44 29.03 -26.66
N SER A 191 -9.37 28.21 -27.20
CA SER A 191 -10.81 28.35 -26.95
C SER A 191 -11.46 27.01 -26.60
N ARG A 192 -12.57 27.09 -25.84
CA ARG A 192 -13.42 25.94 -25.51
C ARG A 192 -13.96 25.25 -26.77
N GLU A 193 -14.26 25.99 -27.82
CA GLU A 193 -14.74 25.41 -29.07
C GLU A 193 -13.69 24.53 -29.75
N GLU A 194 -12.41 24.91 -29.67
CA GLU A 194 -11.31 24.13 -30.22
C GLU A 194 -11.06 22.85 -29.42
N GLU A 195 -11.19 22.95 -28.08
CA GLU A 195 -11.15 21.78 -27.20
C GLU A 195 -12.28 20.79 -27.56
N GLU A 196 -13.50 21.29 -27.77
CA GLU A 196 -14.66 20.49 -28.16
C GLU A 196 -14.47 19.87 -29.56
N ARG A 197 -14.01 20.63 -30.56
CA ARG A 197 -13.71 20.12 -31.91
C ARG A 197 -12.62 19.05 -31.88
N HIS A 198 -11.54 19.27 -31.13
CA HIS A 198 -10.46 18.30 -30.98
C HIS A 198 -10.94 17.03 -30.26
N ALA A 199 -11.76 17.17 -29.21
CA ALA A 199 -12.35 16.04 -28.50
C ALA A 199 -13.24 15.20 -29.42
N VAL A 200 -14.09 15.84 -30.24
CA VAL A 200 -14.94 15.16 -31.23
C VAL A 200 -14.09 14.40 -32.25
N LEU A 201 -13.05 15.02 -32.81
CA LEU A 201 -12.15 14.34 -33.76
C LEU A 201 -11.47 13.11 -33.14
N LYS A 202 -11.02 13.21 -31.89
CA LYS A 202 -10.44 12.07 -31.16
C LYS A 202 -11.47 10.96 -30.95
N LEU A 203 -12.69 11.29 -30.52
CA LEU A 203 -13.76 10.31 -30.33
C LEU A 203 -14.14 9.62 -31.65
N GLN A 204 -14.25 10.37 -32.74
CA GLN A 204 -14.52 9.80 -34.06
C GLN A 204 -13.36 8.91 -34.53
N ALA A 205 -12.10 9.31 -34.33
CA ALA A 205 -10.94 8.49 -34.66
C ALA A 205 -10.93 7.18 -33.84
N MET A 206 -11.24 7.26 -32.55
CA MET A 206 -11.40 6.09 -31.69
C MET A 206 -12.53 5.17 -32.17
N ALA A 207 -13.67 5.72 -32.57
CA ALA A 207 -14.81 4.96 -33.07
C ALA A 207 -14.48 4.25 -34.40
N ARG A 208 -13.88 4.96 -35.37
CA ARG A 208 -13.42 4.38 -36.64
C ARG A 208 -12.40 3.26 -36.40
N CYS A 209 -11.44 3.48 -35.51
CA CYS A 209 -10.46 2.47 -35.11
C CYS A 209 -11.12 1.26 -34.44
N HIS A 210 -12.09 1.47 -33.55
CA HIS A 210 -12.83 0.39 -32.90
C HIS A 210 -13.61 -0.45 -33.91
N LEU A 211 -14.33 0.20 -34.85
CA LEU A 211 -15.10 -0.46 -35.89
C LEU A 211 -14.19 -1.27 -36.83
N ALA A 212 -13.08 -0.69 -37.27
CA ALA A 212 -12.08 -1.38 -38.09
C ALA A 212 -11.50 -2.60 -37.37
N ARG A 213 -11.08 -2.44 -36.10
CA ARG A 213 -10.59 -3.56 -35.28
C ARG A 213 -11.63 -4.64 -35.06
N ARG A 214 -12.90 -4.26 -34.86
CA ARG A 214 -14.02 -5.21 -34.71
C ARG A 214 -14.27 -5.97 -36.02
N HIS A 215 -14.21 -5.30 -37.15
CA HIS A 215 -14.34 -5.91 -38.47
C HIS A 215 -13.20 -6.90 -38.72
N MET A 216 -11.94 -6.49 -38.48
CA MET A 216 -10.78 -7.37 -38.59
C MET A 216 -10.87 -8.57 -37.65
N ARG A 217 -11.34 -8.38 -36.41
CA ARG A 217 -11.57 -9.50 -35.48
C ARG A 217 -12.51 -10.53 -36.08
N LYS A 218 -13.64 -10.10 -36.65
CA LYS A 218 -14.61 -10.99 -37.31
C LYS A 218 -14.01 -11.72 -38.50
N LEU A 219 -13.21 -11.04 -39.32
CA LEU A 219 -12.53 -11.65 -40.46
C LEU A 219 -11.51 -12.70 -40.02
N ILE A 220 -10.73 -12.42 -38.99
CA ILE A 220 -9.73 -13.36 -38.48
C ILE A 220 -10.44 -14.53 -37.79
N SER A 221 -11.49 -14.30 -37.01
CA SER A 221 -12.24 -15.36 -36.34
C SER A 221 -13.02 -16.28 -37.29
N SER A 222 -13.39 -15.80 -38.49
CA SER A 222 -14.01 -16.66 -39.51
C SER A 222 -12.98 -17.50 -40.28
N ILE A 223 -11.73 -17.08 -40.32
CA ILE A 223 -10.65 -17.79 -41.00
C ILE A 223 -9.99 -18.81 -40.08
N TYR A 224 -9.80 -18.47 -38.81
CA TYR A 224 -9.10 -19.33 -37.84
C TYR A 224 -10.05 -20.12 -36.96
N GLU A 225 -9.67 -21.36 -36.68
CA GLU A 225 -10.34 -22.21 -35.72
C GLU A 225 -9.40 -22.59 -34.58
N LYS A 226 -9.97 -22.74 -33.40
CA LYS A 226 -9.26 -23.19 -32.21
C LYS A 226 -9.54 -24.68 -32.00
N ILE A 227 -8.50 -25.50 -32.11
CA ILE A 227 -8.58 -26.96 -32.01
C ILE A 227 -7.75 -27.44 -30.82
N TRP A 228 -8.31 -28.36 -30.03
CA TRP A 228 -7.59 -29.01 -28.95
C TRP A 228 -6.86 -30.24 -29.48
N ASP A 229 -5.55 -30.30 -29.24
CA ASP A 229 -4.75 -31.49 -29.51
C ASP A 229 -4.65 -32.34 -28.24
N THR A 230 -5.11 -33.58 -28.32
CA THR A 230 -5.10 -34.54 -27.22
C THR A 230 -3.69 -35.03 -26.89
N SER A 231 -2.76 -35.02 -27.86
CA SER A 231 -1.40 -35.51 -27.67
C SER A 231 -0.52 -34.51 -26.93
N THR A 232 -0.59 -33.23 -27.28
CA THR A 232 0.19 -32.16 -26.66
C THR A 232 -0.53 -31.45 -25.52
N GLN A 233 -1.80 -31.77 -25.26
CA GLN A 233 -2.69 -31.10 -24.29
C GLN A 233 -2.67 -29.57 -24.44
N ARG A 234 -2.64 -29.10 -25.70
CA ARG A 234 -2.59 -27.67 -26.03
C ARG A 234 -3.53 -27.36 -27.18
N PHE A 235 -3.98 -26.11 -27.24
CA PHE A 235 -4.71 -25.62 -28.40
C PHE A 235 -3.74 -25.24 -29.50
N TYR A 236 -4.07 -25.60 -30.74
CA TYR A 236 -3.49 -25.00 -31.93
C TYR A 236 -4.56 -24.27 -32.73
N TYR A 237 -4.11 -23.35 -33.57
CA TYR A 237 -4.94 -22.49 -34.39
C TYR A 237 -4.75 -22.85 -35.85
N HIS A 238 -5.80 -23.38 -36.45
CA HIS A 238 -5.80 -23.81 -37.84
C HIS A 238 -6.43 -22.72 -38.72
N ASN A 239 -5.75 -22.36 -39.80
CA ASN A 239 -6.29 -21.45 -40.80
C ASN A 239 -7.05 -22.25 -41.86
N THR A 240 -8.37 -22.05 -41.95
CA THR A 240 -9.22 -22.76 -42.92
C THR A 240 -8.92 -22.46 -44.39
N LYS A 241 -8.37 -21.28 -44.68
CA LYS A 241 -8.08 -20.86 -46.07
C LYS A 241 -6.71 -21.32 -46.55
N SER A 242 -5.67 -21.12 -45.73
CA SER A 242 -4.30 -21.51 -46.10
C SER A 242 -3.95 -22.95 -45.70
N LYS A 243 -4.79 -23.60 -44.88
CA LYS A 243 -4.54 -24.91 -44.26
C LYS A 243 -3.27 -24.96 -43.39
N GLU A 244 -2.73 -23.80 -43.02
CA GLU A 244 -1.59 -23.69 -42.10
C GLU A 244 -2.02 -23.91 -40.65
N VAL A 245 -1.18 -24.60 -39.88
CA VAL A 245 -1.32 -24.78 -38.44
C VAL A 245 -0.32 -23.89 -37.72
N LYS A 246 -0.81 -23.11 -36.75
CA LYS A 246 0.01 -22.26 -35.88
C LYS A 246 -0.28 -22.58 -34.43
N TRP A 247 0.77 -22.74 -33.65
CA TRP A 247 0.68 -22.96 -32.20
C TRP A 247 0.53 -21.66 -31.41
N GLU A 248 0.85 -20.54 -32.06
CA GLU A 248 0.61 -19.21 -31.53
C GLU A 248 -0.75 -18.67 -31.96
N LYS A 249 -1.42 -18.02 -31.02
CA LYS A 249 -2.72 -17.39 -31.24
C LYS A 249 -2.63 -16.26 -32.28
N PRO A 250 -3.57 -16.19 -33.25
CA PRO A 250 -3.63 -15.11 -34.21
C PRO A 250 -3.67 -13.74 -33.53
N ARG A 251 -2.80 -12.83 -33.99
CA ARG A 251 -2.75 -11.47 -33.48
C ARG A 251 -4.09 -10.78 -33.73
N TRP A 252 -4.57 -10.07 -32.71
CA TRP A 252 -5.77 -9.21 -32.70
C TRP A 252 -7.12 -9.89 -32.51
N VAL A 253 -7.18 -11.19 -32.18
CA VAL A 253 -8.43 -11.91 -31.83
C VAL A 253 -8.37 -12.47 -30.41
N ASN A 254 -9.51 -12.58 -29.71
CA ASN A 254 -9.61 -13.19 -28.38
C ASN A 254 -9.95 -14.68 -28.48
N ASP A 255 -9.71 -15.44 -27.41
CA ASP A 255 -9.97 -16.90 -27.42
C ASP A 255 -11.47 -17.22 -27.48
N GLU A 256 -12.30 -16.37 -26.89
CA GLU A 256 -13.77 -16.50 -26.92
C GLU A 256 -14.37 -16.25 -28.31
N ASP A 257 -13.69 -15.45 -29.14
CA ASP A 257 -14.15 -15.13 -30.49
C ASP A 257 -13.81 -16.24 -31.50
N LEU A 258 -12.86 -17.13 -31.16
CA LEU A 258 -12.41 -18.20 -32.05
C LEU A 258 -13.32 -19.42 -31.92
N GLN A 259 -13.90 -19.82 -33.04
CA GLN A 259 -14.83 -20.94 -33.05
C GLN A 259 -14.10 -22.27 -32.94
N ILE A 260 -14.71 -23.18 -32.19
CA ILE A 260 -14.33 -24.59 -32.11
C ILE A 260 -14.96 -25.29 -33.35
N PRO A 261 -14.30 -26.30 -33.95
CA PRO A 261 -14.80 -26.98 -35.15
C PRO A 261 -16.27 -27.41 -35.07
N ARG A 262 -16.72 -27.92 -33.91
CA ARG A 262 -18.12 -28.32 -33.67
C ARG A 262 -19.10 -27.15 -33.78
N SER A 263 -18.75 -26.00 -33.21
CA SER A 263 -19.60 -24.80 -33.21
C SER A 263 -19.70 -24.22 -34.62
N ARG A 264 -18.59 -24.19 -35.36
CA ARG A 264 -18.56 -23.73 -36.75
C ARG A 264 -19.35 -24.65 -37.67
N TYR A 265 -19.19 -25.97 -37.54
CA TYR A 265 -19.95 -26.95 -38.31
C TYR A 265 -21.46 -26.80 -38.08
N LYS A 266 -21.89 -26.56 -36.84
CA LYS A 266 -23.30 -26.30 -36.52
C LYS A 266 -23.82 -25.01 -37.18
N GLN A 267 -22.98 -23.97 -37.29
CA GLN A 267 -23.33 -22.73 -38.00
C GLN A 267 -23.41 -22.93 -39.50
N LEU A 268 -22.42 -23.59 -40.12
CA LEU A 268 -22.44 -23.89 -41.56
C LEU A 268 -23.66 -24.73 -41.95
N LYS A 269 -24.00 -25.76 -41.17
CA LYS A 269 -25.24 -26.54 -41.38
C LYS A 269 -26.51 -25.72 -41.21
N ALA A 270 -26.52 -24.75 -40.28
CA ALA A 270 -27.67 -23.87 -40.10
C ALA A 270 -27.81 -22.89 -41.27
N ASP A 271 -26.70 -22.37 -41.79
CA ASP A 271 -26.67 -21.50 -42.97
C ASP A 271 -27.09 -22.26 -44.24
N GLU A 272 -26.66 -23.52 -44.41
CA GLU A 272 -27.07 -24.41 -45.51
C GLU A 272 -28.56 -24.82 -45.43
N ALA A 273 -29.08 -25.04 -44.21
CA ALA A 273 -30.48 -25.40 -43.99
C ALA A 273 -31.46 -24.22 -44.14
N THR A 274 -30.95 -22.99 -44.25
CA THR A 274 -31.77 -21.80 -44.48
C THR A 274 -31.85 -21.54 -45.99
N PRO A 275 -32.95 -21.90 -46.69
CA PRO A 275 -33.05 -21.67 -48.13
C PRO A 275 -32.92 -20.17 -48.44
N SER A 276 -32.18 -19.83 -49.50
CA SER A 276 -31.80 -18.47 -49.90
C SER A 276 -32.95 -17.44 -49.99
N ASN A 277 -34.21 -17.88 -49.98
CA ASN A 277 -35.41 -17.04 -50.00
C ASN A 277 -36.04 -16.76 -48.62
N MET A 278 -35.49 -17.33 -47.55
CA MET A 278 -35.79 -16.94 -46.18
C MET A 278 -34.54 -16.36 -45.54
N VAL A 279 -34.04 -15.25 -46.10
CA VAL A 279 -33.36 -14.27 -45.25
C VAL A 279 -34.39 -13.86 -44.22
N THR A 280 -34.33 -14.50 -43.04
CA THR A 280 -35.00 -14.00 -41.85
C THR A 280 -34.77 -12.51 -41.88
N LYS A 281 -35.84 -11.72 -42.00
CA LYS A 281 -35.82 -10.30 -41.68
C LYS A 281 -35.46 -10.24 -40.19
N MET A 282 -34.19 -10.50 -39.83
CA MET A 282 -33.56 -9.73 -38.79
C MET A 282 -33.87 -8.33 -39.25
N ASN A 283 -34.78 -7.66 -38.53
CA ASN A 283 -34.98 -6.24 -38.68
C ASN A 283 -33.59 -5.68 -38.90
N PRO A 284 -33.25 -5.14 -40.10
CA PRO A 284 -31.98 -4.48 -40.25
C PRO A 284 -32.03 -3.51 -39.12
N LYS A 285 -31.17 -3.69 -38.09
CA LYS A 285 -31.10 -2.74 -36.97
C LYS A 285 -31.05 -1.44 -37.70
N LYS A 286 -32.12 -0.63 -37.66
CA LYS A 286 -32.26 0.55 -38.51
C LYS A 286 -30.93 1.24 -38.37
N THR A 287 -30.04 1.07 -39.35
CA THR A 287 -28.81 1.83 -39.43
C THR A 287 -29.42 3.11 -39.88
N ARG A 288 -29.84 3.90 -38.88
CA ARG A 288 -30.57 5.13 -39.06
C ARG A 288 -29.63 5.95 -39.92
N SER A 289 -29.89 5.92 -41.22
CA SER A 289 -29.07 6.49 -42.28
C SER A 289 -29.21 8.01 -42.28
N GLU A 290 -30.17 8.52 -41.52
CA GLU A 290 -30.23 9.90 -41.06
C GLU A 290 -29.06 10.17 -40.12
N SER A 291 -28.23 11.14 -40.50
CA SER A 291 -27.27 11.78 -39.58
C SER A 291 -27.98 12.09 -38.26
N LEU A 292 -27.44 11.58 -37.15
CA LEU A 292 -28.03 11.72 -35.83
C LEU A 292 -28.22 13.22 -35.54
N THR A 293 -29.47 13.68 -35.54
CA THR A 293 -29.75 15.09 -35.26
C THR A 293 -29.23 15.44 -33.86
N PRO A 294 -28.71 16.67 -33.64
CA PRO A 294 -28.13 17.05 -32.36
C PRO A 294 -29.08 16.83 -31.18
N GLU A 295 -30.38 17.02 -31.40
CA GLU A 295 -31.44 16.78 -30.41
C GLU A 295 -31.64 15.29 -30.11
N THR A 296 -31.61 14.43 -31.14
CA THR A 296 -31.70 12.98 -30.96
C THR A 296 -30.46 12.47 -30.21
N ALA A 297 -29.28 12.97 -30.58
CA ALA A 297 -28.01 12.65 -29.92
C ALA A 297 -28.04 13.08 -28.45
N ALA A 298 -28.50 14.31 -28.17
CA ALA A 298 -28.67 14.82 -26.82
C ALA A 298 -29.65 13.95 -26.01
N CYS A 299 -30.80 13.57 -26.57
CA CYS A 299 -31.75 12.67 -25.93
C CYS A 299 -31.14 11.30 -25.60
N MET A 300 -30.32 10.73 -26.49
CA MET A 300 -29.64 9.46 -26.24
C MET A 300 -28.62 9.57 -25.11
N VAL A 301 -27.83 10.65 -25.09
CA VAL A 301 -26.84 10.92 -24.03
C VAL A 301 -27.56 11.16 -22.69
N GLN A 302 -28.63 11.95 -22.69
CA GLN A 302 -29.44 12.19 -21.50
C GLN A 302 -30.10 10.91 -20.97
N ARG A 303 -30.65 10.05 -21.84
CA ARG A 303 -31.19 8.74 -21.46
C ARG A 303 -30.11 7.83 -20.88
N ALA A 304 -28.93 7.78 -21.50
CA ALA A 304 -27.79 7.03 -20.99
C ALA A 304 -27.33 7.55 -19.63
N TYR A 305 -27.27 8.87 -19.46
CA TYR A 305 -26.90 9.52 -18.20
C TYR A 305 -27.92 9.26 -17.09
N ARG A 306 -29.22 9.42 -17.38
CA ARG A 306 -30.31 9.09 -16.44
C ARG A 306 -30.27 7.62 -16.04
N ARG A 307 -30.04 6.70 -16.99
CA ARG A 307 -29.87 5.27 -16.70
C ARG A 307 -28.64 5.02 -15.82
N LYS A 308 -27.50 5.66 -16.10
CA LYS A 308 -26.27 5.56 -15.31
C LYS A 308 -26.47 6.06 -13.87
N ILE A 309 -27.13 7.21 -13.70
CA ILE A 309 -27.47 7.75 -12.39
C ILE A 309 -28.43 6.81 -11.66
N GLY A 310 -29.50 6.37 -12.33
CA GLY A 310 -30.48 5.46 -11.75
C GLY A 310 -29.84 4.16 -11.28
N PHE A 311 -28.99 3.56 -12.11
CA PHE A 311 -28.23 2.36 -11.76
C PHE A 311 -27.28 2.61 -10.58
N ARG A 312 -26.59 3.75 -10.53
CA ARG A 312 -25.74 4.13 -9.39
C ARG A 312 -26.54 4.27 -8.09
N ASN A 313 -27.74 4.86 -8.16
CA ASN A 313 -28.63 5.01 -7.00
C ASN A 313 -29.15 3.65 -6.53
N LEU A 314 -29.58 2.77 -7.45
CA LEU A 314 -29.96 1.39 -7.16
C LEU A 314 -28.82 0.60 -6.53
N LEU A 315 -27.60 0.75 -7.04
CA LEU A 315 -26.40 0.12 -6.49
C LEU A 315 -26.12 0.62 -5.06
N LYS A 316 -26.29 1.92 -4.81
CA LYS A 316 -26.15 2.53 -3.47
C LYS A 316 -27.18 1.93 -2.50
N MET A 317 -28.44 1.79 -2.92
CA MET A 317 -29.48 1.16 -2.11
C MET A 317 -29.18 -0.32 -1.85
N CYS A 318 -28.77 -1.08 -2.87
CA CYS A 318 -28.41 -2.49 -2.71
C CYS A 318 -27.24 -2.68 -1.74
N ARG A 319 -26.22 -1.82 -1.81
CA ARG A 319 -25.07 -1.85 -0.90
C ARG A 319 -25.42 -1.49 0.55
N ALA A 320 -26.47 -0.71 0.77
CA ALA A 320 -26.94 -0.38 2.11
C ALA A 320 -27.72 -1.55 2.75
N VAL A 321 -28.31 -2.40 1.90
CA VAL A 321 -29.23 -3.47 2.33
C VAL A 321 -28.52 -4.82 2.44
N TYR A 322 -27.61 -5.13 1.52
CA TYR A 322 -26.82 -6.36 1.57
C TYR A 322 -25.53 -6.15 2.36
N GLU A 323 -25.05 -7.22 2.98
CA GLU A 323 -23.75 -7.36 3.65
C GLU A 323 -23.06 -8.61 3.11
N ARG A 324 -21.75 -8.54 2.87
CA ARG A 324 -20.95 -9.71 2.47
C ARG A 324 -20.23 -10.25 3.69
N ILE A 325 -20.52 -11.50 4.05
CA ILE A 325 -20.00 -12.17 5.23
C ILE A 325 -19.21 -13.39 4.77
N TYR A 326 -18.06 -13.63 5.40
CA TYR A 326 -17.22 -14.79 5.14
C TYR A 326 -17.63 -15.92 6.08
N ASP A 327 -17.89 -17.10 5.53
CA ASP A 327 -18.11 -18.30 6.30
C ASP A 327 -16.81 -19.14 6.33
N PRO A 328 -16.13 -19.26 7.49
CA PRO A 328 -14.88 -19.98 7.61
C PRO A 328 -15.03 -21.50 7.43
N GLU A 329 -16.21 -22.08 7.63
CA GLU A 329 -16.41 -23.53 7.51
C GLU A 329 -16.45 -23.98 6.04
N GLN A 330 -17.04 -23.16 5.17
CA GLN A 330 -17.18 -23.44 3.74
C GLN A 330 -16.12 -22.73 2.87
N GLY A 331 -15.36 -21.78 3.44
CA GLY A 331 -14.39 -20.97 2.70
C GLY A 331 -15.02 -20.06 1.64
N LEU A 332 -16.33 -19.77 1.77
CA LEU A 332 -17.12 -19.01 0.80
C LEU A 332 -17.74 -17.77 1.44
N TYR A 333 -18.04 -16.78 0.60
CA TYR A 333 -18.80 -15.61 1.03
C TYR A 333 -20.29 -15.83 0.77
N TYR A 334 -21.13 -15.47 1.74
CA TYR A 334 -22.56 -15.33 1.55
C TYR A 334 -23.00 -13.87 1.67
N TYR A 335 -24.14 -13.57 1.06
CA TYR A 335 -24.74 -12.24 1.06
C TYR A 335 -25.93 -12.22 2.02
N TYR A 336 -25.77 -11.54 3.14
CA TYR A 336 -26.85 -11.32 4.09
C TYR A 336 -27.63 -10.08 3.70
N ASN A 337 -28.93 -10.20 3.47
CA ASN A 337 -29.78 -9.04 3.31
C ASN A 337 -30.30 -8.62 4.68
N THR A 338 -30.00 -7.41 5.13
CA THR A 338 -30.48 -6.86 6.42
C THR A 338 -32.00 -6.78 6.55
N ARG A 339 -32.75 -6.88 5.43
CA ARG A 339 -34.22 -6.81 5.38
C ARG A 339 -34.87 -8.11 4.94
N THR A 340 -34.14 -9.05 4.36
CA THR A 340 -34.69 -10.32 3.84
C THR A 340 -33.77 -11.49 4.20
N LYS A 341 -33.89 -12.64 3.53
CA LYS A 341 -33.11 -13.84 3.84
C LYS A 341 -31.67 -13.75 3.31
N THR A 342 -30.79 -14.61 3.83
CA THR A 342 -29.44 -14.86 3.30
C THR A 342 -29.51 -15.50 1.92
N THR A 343 -28.60 -15.09 1.03
CA THR A 343 -28.40 -15.69 -0.28
C THR A 343 -26.93 -16.01 -0.50
N TRP A 344 -26.63 -17.22 -0.98
CA TRP A 344 -25.27 -17.62 -1.33
C TRP A 344 -24.82 -17.00 -2.65
N ASP A 345 -25.76 -16.78 -3.58
CA ASP A 345 -25.48 -16.14 -4.85
C ASP A 345 -25.37 -14.61 -4.72
N LYS A 346 -24.39 -14.05 -5.44
CA LYS A 346 -24.23 -12.60 -5.57
C LYS A 346 -25.46 -12.00 -6.24
N PRO A 347 -26.14 -11.02 -5.61
CA PRO A 347 -27.37 -10.46 -6.15
C PRO A 347 -27.09 -9.75 -7.48
N LEU A 348 -28.07 -9.79 -8.39
CA LEU A 348 -27.91 -9.41 -9.80
C LEU A 348 -27.31 -8.01 -9.99
N LEU A 349 -27.74 -7.03 -9.19
CA LEU A 349 -27.24 -5.64 -9.29
C LEU A 349 -25.77 -5.48 -8.86
N LEU A 350 -25.20 -6.45 -8.14
CA LEU A 350 -23.79 -6.46 -7.75
C LEU A 350 -22.91 -7.31 -8.68
N ARG A 351 -23.51 -8.10 -9.56
CA ARG A 351 -22.79 -8.90 -10.56
C ARG A 351 -22.17 -7.95 -11.60
N GLY A 352 -20.84 -7.81 -11.59
CA GLY A 352 -20.10 -6.88 -12.45
C GLY A 352 -19.74 -5.52 -11.83
N ALA A 353 -20.12 -5.24 -10.59
CA ALA A 353 -19.57 -4.09 -9.86
C ALA A 353 -18.16 -4.41 -9.35
N GLU A 354 -17.17 -3.56 -9.66
CA GLU A 354 -15.74 -3.76 -9.30
C GLU A 354 -15.48 -3.79 -7.78
N SER A 355 -16.41 -3.29 -6.97
CA SER A 355 -16.29 -3.30 -5.51
C SER A 355 -17.50 -3.98 -4.87
N ASP A 356 -17.22 -5.11 -4.24
CA ASP A 356 -18.19 -5.89 -3.46
C ASP A 356 -18.63 -5.15 -2.20
N VAL A 357 -19.76 -5.61 -1.67
CA VAL A 357 -20.51 -5.07 -0.53
C VAL A 357 -19.64 -4.81 0.70
N PHE A 358 -20.00 -3.79 1.48
CA PHE A 358 -19.41 -3.49 2.77
C PHE A 358 -19.39 -4.76 3.64
N THR A 359 -18.20 -5.12 4.11
CA THR A 359 -18.07 -6.06 5.24
C THR A 359 -18.46 -5.32 6.52
N PRO A 360 -18.93 -6.02 7.57
CA PRO A 360 -19.29 -5.40 8.86
C PRO A 360 -18.21 -4.45 9.39
N ARG A 361 -16.93 -4.81 9.20
CA ARG A 361 -15.76 -3.99 9.57
C ARG A 361 -15.65 -2.67 8.81
N THR A 362 -15.95 -2.68 7.51
CA THR A 362 -15.93 -1.45 6.69
C THR A 362 -17.09 -0.51 7.01
N ARG A 363 -18.25 -1.06 7.42
CA ARG A 363 -19.41 -0.29 7.89
C ARG A 363 -19.11 0.41 9.22
N GLN A 364 -18.57 -0.32 10.20
CA GLN A 364 -18.12 0.25 11.48
C GLN A 364 -17.03 1.31 11.29
N LYS A 365 -16.10 1.11 10.34
CA LYS A 365 -15.09 2.12 10.00
C LYS A 365 -15.75 3.40 9.48
N LYS A 366 -16.72 3.29 8.57
CA LYS A 366 -17.45 4.43 8.00
C LYS A 366 -18.28 5.17 9.07
N GLU A 367 -18.94 4.45 9.96
CA GLU A 367 -19.68 5.02 11.10
C GLU A 367 -18.73 5.77 12.06
N ARG A 368 -17.53 5.23 12.32
CA ARG A 368 -16.49 5.94 13.10
C ARG A 368 -15.98 7.20 12.40
N GLU A 369 -15.91 7.21 11.08
CA GLU A 369 -15.50 8.36 10.25
C GLU A 369 -16.61 9.43 10.20
N GLU A 370 -17.89 9.04 10.11
CA GLU A 370 -19.05 9.94 10.16
C GLU A 370 -19.22 10.57 11.55
N MET A 371 -18.79 9.88 12.61
CA MET A 371 -18.77 10.38 14.00
C MET A 371 -17.47 11.13 14.37
N LEU A 372 -16.74 11.66 13.37
CA LEU A 372 -15.55 12.49 13.59
C LEU A 372 -15.95 13.96 13.78
N THR A 373 -16.36 14.30 15.00
CA THR A 373 -16.64 15.70 15.35
C THR A 373 -15.36 16.56 15.34
N PRO A 374 -15.46 17.87 15.06
CA PRO A 374 -14.32 18.78 15.08
C PRO A 374 -13.49 18.69 16.37
N ASP A 375 -14.14 18.57 17.52
CA ASP A 375 -13.48 18.46 18.83
C ASP A 375 -12.73 17.14 19.02
N LYS A 376 -13.28 16.05 18.46
CA LYS A 376 -12.62 14.74 18.47
C LYS A 376 -11.40 14.76 17.55
N ALA A 377 -11.50 15.38 16.38
CA ALA A 377 -10.38 15.60 15.48
C ALA A 377 -9.29 16.48 16.14
N ALA A 378 -9.68 17.59 16.79
CA ALA A 378 -8.77 18.48 17.51
C ALA A 378 -8.03 17.72 18.63
N ARG A 379 -8.73 16.91 19.43
CA ARG A 379 -8.10 16.05 20.46
C ARG A 379 -7.14 15.04 19.88
N MET A 380 -7.45 14.42 18.73
CA MET A 380 -6.55 13.48 18.05
C MET A 380 -5.27 14.19 17.57
N VAL A 381 -5.39 15.36 16.95
CA VAL A 381 -4.25 16.17 16.51
C VAL A 381 -3.41 16.63 17.69
N GLN A 382 -4.03 17.10 18.77
CA GLN A 382 -3.34 17.50 20.00
C GLN A 382 -2.58 16.33 20.64
N ARG A 383 -3.19 15.14 20.71
CA ARG A 383 -2.51 13.91 21.20
C ARG A 383 -1.33 13.55 20.33
N ALA A 384 -1.48 13.60 19.01
CA ALA A 384 -0.40 13.33 18.06
C ALA A 384 0.76 14.33 18.23
N PHE A 385 0.45 15.62 18.39
CA PHE A 385 1.46 16.66 18.64
C PHE A 385 2.20 16.44 19.97
N ARG A 386 1.47 16.17 21.07
CA ARG A 386 2.07 15.91 22.38
C ARG A 386 2.99 14.69 22.34
N ARG A 387 2.57 13.61 21.66
CA ARG A 387 3.41 12.42 21.43
C ARG A 387 4.67 12.76 20.64
N LYS A 388 4.53 13.50 19.53
CA LYS A 388 5.67 13.93 18.71
C LYS A 388 6.66 14.79 19.52
N LYS A 389 6.15 15.75 20.30
CA LYS A 389 6.99 16.61 21.15
C LYS A 389 7.69 15.81 22.25
N GLY A 390 6.98 14.90 22.91
CA GLY A 390 7.55 13.99 23.91
C GLY A 390 8.63 13.09 23.32
N PHE A 391 8.39 12.51 22.15
CA PHE A 391 9.36 11.70 21.42
C PHE A 391 10.60 12.53 21.02
N GLN A 392 10.43 13.76 20.56
CA GLN A 392 11.55 14.65 20.26
C GLN A 392 12.42 14.96 21.48
N ASN A 393 11.80 15.21 22.64
CA ASN A 393 12.52 15.40 23.90
C ASN A 393 13.31 14.15 24.28
N LEU A 394 12.67 12.98 24.20
CA LEU A 394 13.31 11.69 24.51
C LEU A 394 14.46 11.37 23.55
N LEU A 395 14.28 11.66 22.27
CA LEU A 395 15.31 11.53 21.25
C LEU A 395 16.50 12.47 21.52
N GLN A 396 16.21 13.71 21.94
CA GLN A 396 17.24 14.67 22.34
C GLN A 396 18.03 14.17 23.55
N MET A 397 17.36 13.61 24.55
CA MET A 397 18.02 12.98 25.70
C MET A 397 18.89 11.79 25.27
N CYS A 398 18.38 10.92 24.41
CA CYS A 398 19.16 9.77 23.92
C CYS A 398 20.40 10.18 23.13
N ARG A 399 20.30 11.20 22.27
CA ARG A 399 21.46 11.76 21.54
C ARG A 399 22.50 12.38 22.46
N ALA A 400 22.10 12.89 23.63
CA ALA A 400 23.03 13.44 24.61
C ALA A 400 23.74 12.34 25.42
N VAL A 401 23.16 11.15 25.52
CA VAL A 401 23.71 10.04 26.32
C VAL A 401 24.60 9.14 25.48
N TYR A 402 24.20 8.84 24.25
CA TYR A 402 24.97 7.96 23.37
C TYR A 402 25.97 8.74 22.49
N GLU A 403 27.05 8.08 22.13
CA GLU A 403 28.04 8.48 21.12
C GLU A 403 28.20 7.37 20.09
N ARG A 404 28.49 7.74 18.83
CA ARG A 404 28.80 6.76 17.77
C ARG A 404 30.30 6.77 17.50
N ILE A 405 30.94 5.62 17.64
CA ILE A 405 32.39 5.45 17.48
C ILE A 405 32.65 4.47 16.34
N TYR A 406 33.62 4.78 15.49
CA TYR A 406 34.04 3.89 14.39
C TYR A 406 35.14 2.97 14.88
N ASP A 407 34.96 1.67 14.68
CA ASP A 407 35.98 0.67 14.91
C ASP A 407 36.69 0.34 13.58
N PRO A 408 37.99 0.68 13.43
CA PRO A 408 38.74 0.43 12.20
C PRO A 408 38.97 -1.06 11.93
N ASP A 409 39.00 -1.92 12.94
CA ASP A 409 39.32 -3.33 12.79
C ASP A 409 38.13 -4.12 12.22
N GLN A 410 36.91 -3.70 12.57
CA GLN A 410 35.65 -4.30 12.12
C GLN A 410 35.00 -3.54 10.97
N GLY A 411 35.47 -2.34 10.65
CA GLY A 411 34.89 -1.47 9.62
C GLY A 411 33.47 -0.98 9.94
N MET A 412 33.05 -1.03 11.21
CA MET A 412 31.68 -0.79 11.65
C MET A 412 31.63 0.23 12.79
N TYR A 413 30.45 0.84 12.98
CA TYR A 413 30.22 1.76 14.09
C TYR A 413 29.59 1.02 15.28
N TYR A 414 30.05 1.32 16.50
CA TYR A 414 29.36 0.96 17.73
C TYR A 414 28.86 2.20 18.47
N TYR A 415 27.90 2.00 19.38
CA TYR A 415 27.27 3.03 20.18
C TYR A 415 27.73 2.90 21.63
N HIS A 416 28.37 3.95 22.15
CA HIS A 416 28.83 4.03 23.53
C HIS A 416 27.89 4.90 24.35
N ASN A 417 27.40 4.38 25.47
CA ASN A 417 26.64 5.16 26.43
C ASN A 417 27.60 5.91 27.35
N THR A 418 27.66 7.22 27.23
CA THR A 418 28.60 8.04 28.03
C THR A 418 28.30 8.08 29.52
N ARG A 419 27.06 7.73 29.92
CA ARG A 419 26.62 7.71 31.32
C ARG A 419 26.87 6.35 31.97
N THR A 420 26.51 5.25 31.32
CA THR A 420 26.68 3.89 31.86
C THR A 420 28.00 3.25 31.47
N LYS A 421 28.73 3.85 30.52
CA LYS A 421 29.98 3.33 29.92
C LYS A 421 29.85 2.03 29.14
N GLU A 422 28.62 1.54 28.93
CA GLU A 422 28.35 0.35 28.13
C GLU A 422 28.50 0.64 26.63
N THR A 423 28.92 -0.36 25.87
CA THR A 423 29.01 -0.32 24.40
C THR A 423 28.04 -1.33 23.79
N THR A 424 27.39 -0.93 22.71
CA THR A 424 26.44 -1.76 21.98
C THR A 424 26.69 -1.62 20.49
N TRP A 425 26.69 -2.74 19.77
CA TRP A 425 26.81 -2.74 18.31
C TRP A 425 25.49 -2.36 17.64
N GLU A 426 24.37 -2.58 18.33
CA GLU A 426 23.05 -2.19 17.85
C GLU A 426 22.71 -0.74 18.16
N LYS A 427 22.13 -0.04 17.18
CA LYS A 427 21.60 1.31 17.36
C LYS A 427 20.48 1.29 18.42
N PRO A 428 20.55 2.12 19.48
CA PRO A 428 19.52 2.16 20.52
C PRO A 428 18.11 2.38 19.93
N LEU A 429 17.10 1.76 20.53
CA LEU A 429 15.72 1.69 20.00
C LEU A 429 15.18 3.05 19.53
N LEU A 430 15.38 4.10 20.34
CA LEU A 430 14.89 5.45 20.05
C LEU A 430 15.61 6.14 18.89
N LEU A 431 16.80 5.66 18.52
CA LEU A 431 17.60 6.15 17.41
C LEU A 431 17.40 5.31 16.12
N ARG A 432 16.74 4.15 16.21
CA ARG A 432 16.42 3.22 15.11
C ARG A 432 15.28 3.78 14.24
N GLY A 433 15.56 4.84 13.48
CA GLY A 433 14.60 5.52 12.60
C GLY A 433 14.75 7.03 12.51
N ALA A 434 15.54 7.64 13.39
CA ALA A 434 15.91 9.05 13.28
C ALA A 434 17.02 9.22 12.22
N ASP A 435 16.76 10.03 11.18
CA ASP A 435 17.69 10.36 10.07
C ASP A 435 19.00 11.04 10.53
N SER A 436 19.10 11.46 11.78
CA SER A 436 20.28 12.10 12.34
C SER A 436 21.14 11.09 13.10
N ASP A 437 22.38 10.95 12.69
CA ASP A 437 23.37 10.19 13.44
C ASP A 437 23.73 10.90 14.76
N VAL A 438 24.00 10.08 15.77
CA VAL A 438 24.60 10.50 17.03
C VAL A 438 25.97 11.10 16.74
N PHE A 439 26.33 12.19 17.43
CA PHE A 439 27.64 12.83 17.26
C PHE A 439 28.76 11.82 17.53
N THR A 440 29.76 11.80 16.65
CA THR A 440 31.05 11.18 16.95
C THR A 440 31.71 11.96 18.09
N PRO A 441 32.58 11.34 18.91
CA PRO A 441 33.28 12.01 20.00
C PRO A 441 33.91 13.34 19.56
N ARG A 442 34.56 13.36 18.40
CA ARG A 442 35.18 14.56 17.80
C ARG A 442 34.18 15.66 17.44
N THR A 443 33.05 15.29 16.83
CA THR A 443 31.99 16.26 16.51
C THR A 443 31.25 16.75 17.75
N ARG A 444 31.13 15.90 18.79
CA ARG A 444 30.52 16.26 20.07
C ARG A 444 31.40 17.25 20.81
N GLN A 445 32.71 17.02 20.86
CA GLN A 445 33.70 17.93 21.42
C GLN A 445 33.67 19.28 20.71
N LYS A 446 33.78 19.32 19.37
CA LYS A 446 33.65 20.59 18.60
C LYS A 446 32.35 21.32 18.87
N LYS A 447 31.23 20.60 19.03
CA LYS A 447 29.94 21.20 19.36
C LYS A 447 29.88 21.72 20.79
N LEU A 448 30.48 21.02 21.75
CA LEU A 448 30.60 21.46 23.13
C LEU A 448 31.51 22.70 23.22
N GLU A 449 32.65 22.68 22.55
CA GLU A 449 33.56 23.83 22.40
C GLU A 449 32.86 25.01 21.75
N SER A 450 32.04 24.78 20.71
CA SER A 450 31.22 25.83 20.08
C SER A 450 30.13 26.37 21.01
N LEU A 451 29.52 25.54 21.86
CA LEU A 451 28.53 25.99 22.84
C LEU A 451 29.21 26.76 23.98
N MET A 452 30.36 26.28 24.47
CA MET A 452 31.17 26.95 25.48
C MET A 452 31.72 28.27 24.96
N SER A 453 32.22 28.31 23.73
CA SER A 453 32.66 29.54 23.07
C SER A 453 31.51 30.48 22.75
N ALA A 454 30.30 29.99 22.44
CA ALA A 454 29.12 30.84 22.30
C ALA A 454 28.68 31.47 23.63
N THR A 455 28.83 30.77 24.75
CA THR A 455 28.61 31.34 26.09
C THR A 455 29.70 32.33 26.49
N ILE A 456 30.95 32.09 26.10
CA ILE A 456 32.10 32.97 26.42
C ILE A 456 32.17 34.19 25.46
N SER A 457 31.75 34.02 24.19
CA SER A 457 31.72 35.06 23.15
C SER A 457 30.55 36.02 23.32
N ARG A 458 29.58 35.71 24.18
CA ARG A 458 28.70 36.75 24.72
C ARG A 458 29.52 37.56 25.72
N LYS A 459 30.42 38.41 25.20
CA LYS A 459 30.81 39.61 25.94
C LYS A 459 29.49 40.22 26.43
N PRO A 460 29.31 40.51 27.73
CA PRO A 460 28.11 41.18 28.19
C PRO A 460 27.93 42.40 27.30
N PHE A 461 26.89 42.39 26.48
CA PHE A 461 26.58 43.53 25.64
C PHE A 461 26.32 44.68 26.62
N GLN A 462 27.29 45.59 26.73
CA GLN A 462 27.19 46.74 27.60
C GLN A 462 26.16 47.65 26.96
N TRP A 463 24.96 47.64 27.53
CA TRP A 463 23.89 48.51 27.11
C TRP A 463 24.31 49.94 27.44
N THR A 464 24.16 50.85 26.48
CA THR A 464 24.19 52.27 26.80
C THR A 464 23.02 52.58 27.74
N GLU A 465 23.19 53.55 28.63
CA GLU A 465 22.14 53.90 29.61
C GLU A 465 20.82 54.25 28.92
N GLU A 466 20.89 54.89 27.75
CA GLU A 466 19.73 55.25 26.94
C GLU A 466 19.01 54.02 26.36
N GLU A 467 19.74 53.05 25.81
CA GLU A 467 19.13 51.82 25.27
C GLU A 467 18.52 50.97 26.38
N ALA A 468 19.22 50.84 27.52
CA ALA A 468 18.73 50.15 28.70
C ALA A 468 17.47 50.84 29.25
N ALA A 469 17.46 52.18 29.36
CA ALA A 469 16.32 52.96 29.79
C ALA A 469 15.13 52.78 28.84
N THR A 470 15.35 52.82 27.53
CA THR A 470 14.27 52.64 26.53
C THR A 470 13.63 51.25 26.64
N ARG A 471 14.45 50.22 26.85
CA ARG A 471 13.99 48.83 27.05
C ARG A 471 13.20 48.70 28.36
N LEU A 472 13.72 49.25 29.45
CA LEU A 472 13.09 49.22 30.77
C LEU A 472 11.77 50.01 30.78
N GLN A 473 11.74 51.17 30.14
CA GLN A 473 10.51 51.93 29.92
C GLN A 473 9.49 51.15 29.09
N GLY A 474 9.92 50.47 28.03
CA GLY A 474 9.07 49.59 27.23
C GLY A 474 8.46 48.45 28.06
N LEU A 475 9.29 47.79 28.88
CA LEU A 475 8.85 46.75 29.81
C LEU A 475 7.87 47.28 30.86
N TYR A 476 8.13 48.48 31.39
CA TYR A 476 7.25 49.13 32.35
C TYR A 476 5.89 49.50 31.73
N ARG A 477 5.88 50.09 30.53
CA ARG A 477 4.65 50.40 29.79
C ARG A 477 3.85 49.13 29.49
N ALA A 478 4.52 48.05 29.08
CA ALA A 478 3.87 46.76 28.85
C ALA A 478 3.28 46.17 30.15
N LYS A 479 4.01 46.26 31.27
CA LYS A 479 3.52 45.84 32.59
C LYS A 479 2.30 46.66 33.02
N LYS A 480 2.34 47.98 32.84
CA LYS A 480 1.23 48.89 33.15
C LYS A 480 -0.01 48.60 32.28
N ALA A 481 0.16 48.44 30.96
CA ALA A 481 -0.93 48.08 30.06
C ALA A 481 -1.57 46.72 30.42
N LYS A 482 -0.77 45.75 30.88
CA LYS A 482 -1.28 44.47 31.36
C LYS A 482 -2.08 44.61 32.65
N GLN A 483 -1.65 45.47 33.57
CA GLN A 483 -2.41 45.79 34.79
C GLN A 483 -3.73 46.48 34.46
N GLU A 484 -3.72 47.50 33.59
CA GLU A 484 -4.93 48.19 33.13
C GLU A 484 -5.91 47.26 32.39
N LEU A 485 -5.40 46.30 31.60
CA LEU A 485 -6.24 45.27 31.00
C LEU A 485 -6.86 44.37 32.07
N GLY A 486 -6.09 44.00 33.09
CA GLY A 486 -6.58 43.21 34.22
C GLY A 486 -7.69 43.92 34.98
N THR A 487 -7.52 45.19 35.33
CA THR A 487 -8.55 45.98 36.01
C THR A 487 -9.82 46.13 35.18
N ARG A 488 -9.69 46.39 33.87
CA ARG A 488 -10.84 46.45 32.95
C ARG A 488 -11.58 45.11 32.87
N LEU A 489 -10.87 43.99 32.87
CA LEU A 489 -11.48 42.66 32.84
C LEU A 489 -12.21 42.34 34.15
N MET A 490 -11.67 42.76 35.30
CA MET A 490 -12.34 42.62 36.61
C MET A 490 -13.60 43.48 36.72
N GLN A 491 -13.60 44.69 36.15
CA GLN A 491 -14.81 45.53 36.10
C GLN A 491 -15.90 44.98 35.17
N ARG A 492 -15.48 44.40 34.05
CA ARG A 492 -16.40 43.92 33.00
C ARG A 492 -17.01 42.56 33.33
N PHE A 493 -16.25 41.65 33.92
CA PHE A 493 -16.73 40.30 34.21
C PHE A 493 -16.86 40.11 35.71
N LYS A 494 -17.97 39.53 36.13
CA LYS A 494 -18.21 39.10 37.50
C LYS A 494 -18.45 37.60 37.54
N GLN A 495 -17.93 36.94 38.56
CA GLN A 495 -18.20 35.52 38.80
C GLN A 495 -19.34 35.40 39.81
N ALA A 496 -20.37 34.63 39.50
CA ALA A 496 -21.48 34.33 40.39
C ALA A 496 -21.65 32.81 40.51
N PHE A 497 -22.34 32.36 41.55
CA PHE A 497 -22.62 30.95 41.78
C PHE A 497 -24.11 30.69 41.66
N ASP A 498 -24.48 29.66 40.91
CA ASP A 498 -25.87 29.22 40.84
C ASP A 498 -26.25 28.50 42.15
N PRO A 499 -27.25 28.97 42.92
CA PRO A 499 -27.64 28.38 44.21
C PRO A 499 -28.07 26.92 44.12
N SER A 500 -28.57 26.47 42.97
CA SER A 500 -29.08 25.12 42.78
C SER A 500 -27.99 24.10 42.46
N SER A 501 -26.92 24.53 41.77
CA SER A 501 -25.86 23.65 41.27
C SER A 501 -24.50 23.87 41.92
N GLY A 502 -24.31 24.99 42.63
CA GLY A 502 -23.02 25.41 43.19
C GLY A 502 -21.95 25.69 42.13
N GLN A 503 -22.33 25.76 40.85
CA GLN A 503 -21.39 26.00 39.76
C GLN A 503 -21.19 27.50 39.53
N ALA A 504 -19.94 27.88 39.29
CA ALA A 504 -19.58 29.25 38.95
C ALA A 504 -19.94 29.55 37.50
N TYR A 505 -20.65 30.66 37.27
CA TYR A 505 -20.86 31.26 35.97
C TYR A 505 -20.31 32.68 35.94
N TYR A 506 -20.04 33.19 34.75
CA TYR A 506 -19.47 34.50 34.53
C TYR A 506 -20.49 35.38 33.80
N VAL A 507 -20.72 36.57 34.33
CA VAL A 507 -21.63 37.56 33.76
C VAL A 507 -20.81 38.71 33.20
N ASP A 508 -21.06 39.06 31.94
CA ASP A 508 -20.55 40.31 31.36
C ASP A 508 -21.48 41.47 31.80
N THR A 509 -20.96 42.42 32.57
CA THR A 509 -21.74 43.52 33.14
C THR A 509 -22.21 44.52 32.08
N LEU A 510 -21.58 44.56 30.90
CA LEU A 510 -21.94 45.48 29.83
C LEU A 510 -23.00 44.92 28.88
N THR A 511 -22.89 43.63 28.52
CA THR A 511 -23.82 42.98 27.59
C THR A 511 -24.93 42.19 28.30
N GLN A 512 -24.79 42.00 29.62
CA GLN A 512 -25.67 41.16 30.46
C GLN A 512 -25.72 39.69 29.99
N GLU A 513 -24.75 39.26 29.18
CA GLU A 513 -24.64 37.86 28.73
C GLU A 513 -24.01 37.00 29.82
N VAL A 514 -24.49 35.76 29.94
CA VAL A 514 -24.02 34.77 30.90
C VAL A 514 -23.26 33.66 30.19
N SER A 515 -22.09 33.32 30.69
CA SER A 515 -21.25 32.23 30.19
C SER A 515 -20.82 31.32 31.34
N TRP A 516 -20.98 30.01 31.16
CA TRP A 516 -20.47 29.00 32.09
C TRP A 516 -18.95 28.81 31.98
N ASP A 517 -18.34 29.24 30.88
CA ASP A 517 -16.89 29.23 30.68
C ASP A 517 -16.25 30.57 31.13
N PRO A 518 -15.06 30.54 31.78
CA PRO A 518 -14.36 31.76 32.13
C PRO A 518 -13.91 32.52 30.88
N PRO A 519 -14.06 33.86 30.84
CA PRO A 519 -13.73 34.69 29.68
C PRO A 519 -12.33 34.40 29.15
N ALA A 520 -12.24 34.14 27.85
CA ALA A 520 -10.99 33.69 27.22
C ALA A 520 -9.82 34.67 27.42
N LEU A 521 -10.12 35.97 27.45
CA LEU A 521 -9.13 37.03 27.71
C LEU A 521 -8.66 37.04 29.17
N ALA A 522 -9.56 36.86 30.14
CA ALA A 522 -9.19 36.75 31.55
C ALA A 522 -8.32 35.51 31.82
N ARG A 523 -8.68 34.37 31.23
CA ARG A 523 -7.91 33.11 31.30
C ARG A 523 -6.49 33.27 30.74
N ARG A 524 -6.35 33.97 29.62
CA ARG A 524 -5.04 34.23 28.98
C ARG A 524 -4.20 35.24 29.75
N ALA A 525 -4.84 36.24 30.35
CA ALA A 525 -4.18 37.24 31.17
C ALA A 525 -3.78 36.71 32.56
N GLY A 526 -4.38 35.61 33.02
CA GLY A 526 -4.17 35.03 34.34
C GLY A 526 -4.83 35.85 35.45
N VAL A 527 -5.90 36.58 35.12
CA VAL A 527 -6.62 37.47 36.05
C VAL A 527 -7.72 36.66 36.72
N GLN A 528 -7.71 36.63 38.04
CA GLN A 528 -8.82 36.06 38.83
C GLN A 528 -9.95 37.09 38.85
N ILE A 529 -11.13 36.67 38.43
CA ILE A 529 -12.33 37.52 38.41
C ILE A 529 -12.95 37.48 39.81
N GLU A 530 -13.38 38.63 40.32
CA GLU A 530 -13.99 38.72 41.65
C GLU A 530 -15.32 37.97 41.69
N THR A 531 -15.52 37.24 42.79
CA THR A 531 -16.77 36.58 43.13
C THR A 531 -17.76 37.60 43.67
N PHE A 532 -18.92 37.66 43.05
CA PHE A 532 -20.05 38.45 43.51
C PHE A 532 -20.76 37.64 44.60
N GLU A 533 -20.72 38.11 45.84
CA GLU A 533 -21.67 37.71 46.88
C GLU A 533 -22.90 38.62 46.72
N GLU A 534 -24.10 38.02 46.65
CA GLU A 534 -25.37 38.76 46.54
C GLU A 534 -25.64 39.65 47.76
#